data_AF-A0A352Y1T2-F1
#
_entry.id   AF-A0A352Y1T2-F1
#
_cell.length_a   1.000
_cell.length_b   1.000
_cell.length_c   1.000
_cell.angle_alpha   90.00
_cell.angle_beta   90.00
_cell.angle_gamma   90.00
#
_symmetry.space_group_name_H-M   'P 1'
#
loop_
_entity.id
_entity.type
_entity.pdbx_description
1 polymer ?
#
loop_
_entity_poly.entity_id
_entity_poly.type
_entity_poly.pdbx_seq_one_letter_code
_entity_poly.pdbx_strand_id
1 'polypeptide(L)'
;PLQRRGVPERDGYELCRDGACTCFGYTEWQPLLEQIDAFEFSGSEGNVSARKVRRAHDRTYWYAFRRGGAEKKTYLGTSPQVTLPRLEALARKLHEGMSST
;
A
#
# COMPACT_ATOMS: atom_id res chain seq x y z
N PRO A 1 -21.95 -14.54 -13.62
CA PRO A 1 -22.09 -14.08 -12.21
C PRO A 1 -21.02 -13.02 -11.89
N LEU A 2 -21.40 -11.75 -12.07
CA LEU A 2 -20.59 -10.59 -11.72
C LEU A 2 -20.53 -10.51 -10.19
N GLN A 3 -19.40 -10.87 -9.60
CA GLN A 3 -19.14 -10.67 -8.18
C GLN A 3 -19.08 -9.16 -7.91
N ARG A 4 -20.24 -8.55 -7.64
CA ARG A 4 -20.31 -7.29 -6.91
C ARG A 4 -19.81 -7.60 -5.50
N ARG A 5 -18.49 -7.50 -5.30
CA ARG A 5 -17.87 -7.56 -3.98
C ARG A 5 -18.30 -6.29 -3.26
N GLY A 6 -19.43 -6.38 -2.55
CA GLY A 6 -19.86 -5.35 -1.60
C GLY A 6 -18.67 -5.04 -0.71
N VAL A 7 -18.32 -3.76 -0.63
CA VAL A 7 -17.26 -3.27 0.24
C VAL A 7 -17.67 -3.65 1.66
N PRO A 8 -17.01 -4.63 2.31
CA PRO A 8 -17.34 -4.92 3.68
C PRO A 8 -17.00 -3.66 4.49
N GLU A 9 -17.71 -3.45 5.59
CA GLU A 9 -17.28 -2.57 6.66
C GLU A 9 -15.89 -3.06 7.09
N ARG A 10 -14.83 -2.49 6.51
CA ARG A 10 -13.48 -3.04 6.61
C ARG A 10 -12.89 -2.58 7.94
N ASP A 11 -13.01 -3.43 8.95
CA ASP A 11 -12.26 -3.32 10.21
C ASP A 11 -10.72 -3.46 10.02
N GLY A 12 -10.25 -3.69 8.79
CA GLY A 12 -8.83 -3.85 8.51
C GLY A 12 -8.47 -3.76 7.03
N TYR A 13 -7.18 -3.61 6.78
CA TYR A 13 -6.60 -3.50 5.44
C TYR A 13 -6.02 -4.85 5.02
N GLU A 14 -6.27 -5.25 3.77
CA GLU A 14 -5.68 -6.48 3.21
C GLU A 14 -4.28 -6.19 2.72
N LEU A 15 -3.32 -6.97 3.22
CA LEU A 15 -1.95 -6.96 2.76
C LEU A 15 -1.61 -8.31 2.13
N CYS A 16 -1.31 -8.30 0.83
CA CYS A 16 -0.91 -9.53 0.13
C CYS A 16 0.61 -9.62 0.07
N ARG A 17 1.15 -10.73 0.57
CA ARG A 17 2.57 -11.12 0.57
C ARG A 17 2.70 -12.50 -0.05
N ASP A 18 3.58 -12.67 -1.04
CA ASP A 18 3.92 -13.99 -1.62
C ASP A 18 2.69 -14.84 -2.03
N GLY A 19 1.58 -14.19 -2.39
CA GLY A 19 0.30 -14.84 -2.72
C GLY A 19 -0.65 -15.11 -1.53
N ALA A 20 -0.21 -14.89 -0.29
CA ALA A 20 -1.05 -14.92 0.91
C ALA A 20 -1.54 -13.52 1.28
N CYS A 21 -2.84 -13.34 1.47
CA CYS A 21 -3.41 -12.07 1.93
C CYS A 21 -3.76 -12.17 3.42
N THR A 22 -3.18 -11.27 4.21
CA THR A 22 -3.41 -11.16 5.65
C THR A 22 -4.09 -9.82 5.94
N CYS A 23 -5.14 -9.84 6.75
CA CYS A 23 -5.81 -8.64 7.23
C CYS A 23 -5.09 -8.13 8.47
N PHE A 24 -4.66 -6.87 8.49
CA PHE A 24 -3.98 -6.27 9.65
C PHE A 24 -4.73 -5.06 10.20
N GLY A 25 -4.77 -4.97 11.53
CA GLY A 25 -5.20 -3.77 12.26
C GLY A 25 -4.04 -2.78 12.48
N TYR A 26 -4.35 -1.62 13.08
CA TYR A 26 -3.40 -0.51 13.27
C TYR A 26 -2.20 -0.87 14.16
N THR A 27 -2.37 -1.76 15.14
CA THR A 27 -1.35 -2.07 16.16
C THR A 27 -0.22 -2.97 15.66
N GLU A 28 -0.51 -3.87 14.72
CA GLU A 28 0.46 -4.84 14.19
C GLU A 28 1.22 -4.30 12.98
N TRP A 29 0.81 -3.13 12.48
CA TRP A 29 1.27 -2.52 11.26
C TRP A 29 2.77 -2.16 11.28
N GLN A 30 3.24 -1.47 12.32
CA GLN A 30 4.62 -0.98 12.37
C GLN A 30 5.68 -2.09 12.51
N PRO A 31 5.53 -3.06 13.42
CA PRO A 31 6.46 -4.18 13.53
C PRO A 31 6.50 -5.04 12.25
N LEU A 32 5.38 -5.13 11.53
CA LEU A 32 5.32 -5.83 10.24
C LEU A 32 6.19 -5.13 9.20
N LEU A 33 6.09 -3.80 9.09
CA LEU A 33 6.87 -3.00 8.14
C LEU A 33 8.38 -3.17 8.30
N GLU A 34 8.88 -3.45 9.50
CA GLU A 34 10.30 -3.72 9.69
C GLU A 34 10.72 -5.07 9.09
N GLN A 35 9.84 -6.07 9.11
CA GLN A 35 10.11 -7.44 8.66
C GLN A 35 9.93 -7.64 7.16
N ILE A 36 9.17 -6.79 6.48
CA ILE A 36 8.86 -6.94 5.06
C ILE A 36 9.58 -5.92 4.19
N ASP A 37 9.84 -6.31 2.94
CA ASP A 37 10.49 -5.47 1.92
C ASP A 37 9.51 -4.99 0.84
N ALA A 38 8.31 -5.56 0.75
CA ALA A 38 7.25 -5.13 -0.16
C ALA A 38 5.88 -5.60 0.31
N PHE A 39 4.82 -4.90 -0.12
CA PHE A 39 3.45 -5.30 0.10
C PHE A 39 2.48 -4.68 -0.90
N GLU A 40 1.31 -5.29 -1.08
CA GLU A 40 0.16 -4.67 -1.75
C GLU A 40 -0.87 -4.21 -0.73
N PHE A 41 -1.36 -2.99 -0.90
CA PHE A 41 -2.40 -2.36 -0.10
C PHE A 41 -3.62 -2.13 -0.98
N SER A 42 -4.76 -2.67 -0.58
CA SER A 42 -6.04 -2.42 -1.24
C SER A 42 -6.87 -1.45 -0.40
N GLY A 43 -6.87 -0.17 -0.78
CA GLY A 43 -7.70 0.87 -0.15
C GLY A 43 -9.13 0.87 -0.69
N SER A 44 -9.95 1.80 -0.20
CA SER A 44 -11.34 1.98 -0.66
C SER A 44 -11.42 2.50 -2.10
N GLU A 45 -10.55 3.45 -2.43
CA GLU A 45 -10.52 4.14 -3.72
C GLU A 45 -9.52 3.54 -4.71
N GLY A 46 -8.69 2.58 -4.30
CA GLY A 46 -7.71 1.97 -5.19
C GLY A 46 -6.61 1.16 -4.51
N ASN A 47 -5.73 0.59 -5.32
CA ASN A 47 -4.69 -0.32 -4.86
C ASN A 47 -3.29 0.28 -5.06
N VAL A 48 -2.39 0.00 -4.13
CA VAL A 48 -1.01 0.48 -4.13
C VAL A 48 -0.07 -0.67 -3.79
N SER A 49 1.01 -0.81 -4.56
CA SER A 49 2.11 -1.71 -4.22
C SER A 49 3.22 -0.89 -3.59
N ALA A 50 3.56 -1.12 -2.34
CA ALA A 50 4.68 -0.45 -1.67
C ALA A 50 5.91 -1.35 -1.64
N ARG A 51 7.08 -0.77 -1.87
CA ARG A 51 8.38 -1.46 -1.79
C ARG A 51 9.39 -0.65 -1.01
N LYS A 52 10.11 -1.35 -0.15
CA LYS A 52 11.24 -0.88 0.62
C LYS A 52 12.48 -0.83 -0.28
N VAL A 53 13.15 0.31 -0.26
CA VAL A 53 14.33 0.62 -1.07
C VAL A 53 15.42 1.06 -0.12
N ARG A 54 16.46 0.23 -0.02
CA ARG A 54 17.69 0.57 0.71
C ARG A 54 18.49 1.59 -0.09
N ARG A 55 18.97 2.64 0.57
CA ARG A 55 19.84 3.68 0.01
C ARG A 55 21.20 3.66 0.72
N ALA A 56 22.12 4.46 0.23
CA ALA A 56 23.41 4.66 0.87
C ALA A 56 23.24 5.10 2.34
N HIS A 57 24.19 4.68 3.19
CA HIS A 57 24.23 5.00 4.62
C HIS A 57 23.08 4.40 5.44
N ASP A 58 22.74 3.13 5.17
CA ASP A 58 21.74 2.32 5.91
C ASP A 58 20.32 2.89 5.98
N ARG A 59 20.04 3.90 5.15
CA ARG A 59 18.73 4.54 5.12
C ARG A 59 17.79 3.74 4.23
N THR A 60 16.63 3.42 4.81
CA THR A 60 15.63 2.59 4.17
C THR A 60 14.35 3.39 3.96
N TYR A 61 13.90 3.47 2.71
CA TYR A 61 12.74 4.25 2.33
C TYR A 61 11.71 3.41 1.62
N TRP A 62 10.46 3.74 1.86
CA TRP A 62 9.33 3.16 1.16
C TRP A 62 8.94 4.01 -0.04
N TYR A 63 8.65 3.33 -1.13
CA TYR A 63 8.05 3.91 -2.32
C TYR A 63 6.77 3.15 -2.65
N ALA A 64 5.73 3.90 -3.01
CA ALA A 64 4.47 3.39 -3.51
C ALA A 64 4.48 3.36 -5.04
N PHE A 65 3.97 2.29 -5.61
CA PHE A 65 3.86 2.01 -7.03
C PHE A 65 2.42 1.66 -7.35
N ARG A 66 2.00 2.01 -8.57
CA ARG A 66 0.72 1.59 -9.13
C ARG A 66 0.87 0.19 -9.73
N ARG A 67 -0.13 -0.68 -9.53
CA ARG A 67 -0.25 -1.93 -10.28
C ARG A 67 -0.82 -1.64 -11.68
N GLY A 68 -0.06 -1.98 -12.74
CA GLY A 68 -0.55 -1.94 -14.13
C GLY A 68 -0.30 -0.66 -14.95
N GLY A 69 0.79 0.10 -14.73
CA GLY A 69 1.13 1.24 -15.59
C GLY A 69 2.51 1.84 -15.32
N ALA A 70 2.94 2.79 -16.18
CA ALA A 70 4.26 3.42 -16.14
C ALA A 70 4.61 3.97 -14.74
N GLU A 71 5.81 3.61 -14.27
CA GLU A 71 6.31 3.67 -12.89
C GLU A 71 6.33 5.07 -12.24
N LYS A 72 5.17 5.65 -11.95
CA LYS A 72 5.09 6.79 -11.01
C LYS A 72 5.28 6.26 -9.59
N LYS A 73 6.55 6.10 -9.19
CA LYS A 73 6.92 5.82 -7.81
C LYS A 73 6.70 7.07 -6.95
N THR A 74 5.88 6.95 -5.92
CA THR A 74 5.62 8.04 -4.96
C THR A 74 6.37 7.77 -3.68
N TYR A 75 7.12 8.74 -3.18
CA TYR A 75 7.85 8.61 -1.92
C TYR A 75 6.87 8.48 -0.74
N LEU A 76 6.98 7.38 -0.01
CA LEU A 76 6.08 7.04 1.10
C LEU A 76 6.69 7.46 2.44
N GLY A 77 8.02 7.39 2.59
CA GLY A 77 8.72 7.77 3.82
C GLY A 77 9.55 6.62 4.41
N THR A 78 10.01 6.78 5.64
CA THR A 78 10.53 5.67 6.46
C THR A 78 9.37 4.84 7.05
N SER A 79 9.63 3.64 7.59
CA SER A 79 8.56 2.76 8.12
C SER A 79 7.60 3.47 9.09
N PRO A 80 8.05 4.32 10.04
CA PRO A 80 7.14 5.04 10.94
C PRO A 80 6.22 6.06 10.25
N GLN A 81 6.63 6.55 9.07
CA GLN A 81 5.82 7.47 8.28
C GLN A 81 4.82 6.74 7.40
N VAL A 82 5.01 5.44 7.15
CA VAL A 82 4.05 4.64 6.43
C VAL A 82 2.93 4.30 7.41
N THR A 83 1.80 5.00 7.30
CA THR A 83 0.61 4.75 8.12
C THR A 83 -0.58 4.43 7.22
N LEU A 84 -1.58 3.74 7.75
CA LEU A 84 -2.79 3.39 7.00
C LEU A 84 -3.49 4.63 6.39
N PRO A 85 -3.67 5.76 7.11
CA PRO A 85 -4.24 6.97 6.50
C PRO A 85 -3.40 7.53 5.34
N ARG A 86 -2.08 7.39 5.41
CA ARG A 86 -1.17 7.85 4.35
C ARG A 86 -1.24 6.95 3.12
N LEU A 87 -1.37 5.64 3.32
CA LEU A 87 -1.60 4.66 2.25
C LEU A 87 -2.94 4.91 1.57
N GLU A 88 -3.99 5.17 2.33
CA GLU A 88 -5.33 5.48 1.81
C GLU A 88 -5.31 6.77 0.96
N ALA A 89 -4.70 7.82 1.47
CA ALA A 89 -4.55 9.08 0.74
C ALA A 89 -3.76 8.90 -0.57
N LEU A 90 -2.74 8.03 -0.57
CA LEU A 90 -1.96 7.71 -1.77
C LEU A 90 -2.69 6.82 -2.74
N ALA A 91 -3.47 5.85 -2.25
CA ALA A 91 -4.32 5.02 -3.09
C ALA A 91 -5.31 5.87 -3.87
N ARG A 92 -6.01 6.78 -3.19
CA ARG A 92 -6.92 7.74 -3.81
C ARG A 92 -6.20 8.65 -4.81
N LYS A 93 -5.07 9.27 -4.41
CA LYS A 93 -4.30 10.15 -5.32
C LYS A 93 -3.81 9.43 -6.58
N LEU A 94 -3.35 8.19 -6.43
CA LEU A 94 -2.90 7.39 -7.56
C LEU A 94 -4.06 6.94 -8.45
N HIS A 95 -5.25 6.72 -7.88
CA HIS A 95 -6.49 6.42 -8.61
C HIS A 95 -7.05 7.63 -9.37
N GLU A 96 -7.15 8.79 -8.72
CA GLU A 96 -7.62 10.05 -9.34
C GLU A 96 -6.75 10.47 -10.54
N GLY A 97 -5.43 10.27 -10.44
CA GLY A 97 -4.51 10.50 -11.55
C GLY A 97 -4.70 9.56 -12.74
N MET A 98 -5.57 8.55 -12.64
CA MET A 98 -5.99 7.66 -13.73
C MET A 98 -7.29 8.10 -14.38
N SER A 99 -8.15 8.85 -13.66
CA SER A 99 -9.50 9.23 -14.10
C SER A 99 -9.53 10.38 -15.11
N SER A 100 -8.36 10.94 -15.46
CA SER A 100 -8.22 11.91 -16.55
C SER A 100 -7.79 11.19 -17.84
N THR A 101 -8.72 10.52 -18.51
CA THR A 101 -8.62 10.16 -19.93
C THR A 101 -10.01 10.19 -20.53
#